data_AF-A0A6A6PJJ9-F1
#
_entry.id   AF-A0A6A6PJJ9-F1
#
_cell.length_a   1.000
_cell.length_b   1.000
_cell.length_c   1.000
_cell.angle_alpha   90.00
_cell.angle_beta   90.00
_cell.angle_gamma   90.00
#
_symmetry.space_group_name_H-M   'P 1'
#
loop_
_entity.id
_entity.type
_entity.pdbx_description
1 polymer ?
#
loop_
_entity_poly.entity_id
_entity_poly.type
_entity_poly.pdbx_seq_one_letter_code
_entity_poly.pdbx_strand_id
1 'polypeptide(L)'
;MASGSDIRSIMDLDPAPSPAANGGALPTAASAARPSTLREVRKPKPTRWKKSAIMSRTRPRWVSQAFPANPDRSDDLQLQRWARAATAASAPSDTPPSSRFARYNVQVEAPTYDDETYEKHLTHSEWTKEETDYLVDVYRECNGKWPVIVDHYSYSDASTRSMEDLKARFYSISASVLQQNTPITSMTAPEYSLFEMLQNFNPQQEAARKELAEKHLNRRQDEVDEESALLAELQRIMMSQAAVDTEREELRRRLDYPHANNGYQYTTSQALTGLWQQMLTADRMRKNQRLRPTGNPTYDGFGATPTNARPRDSNAGLSEAGGNSQARRPTRDSLLPATPQSTLPVDLSAADMLRFGVVANQDKLPSGVTFVSDRLAKPRIAKSTIQTEKIAAILQHAGVPELIPIATAKVLSMFETVMMKVNGILDLRKLKEKDEQEMRVRDAEAGQ
;
A
#
# COMPACT_ATOMS: atom_id res chain seq x y z
N MET A 1 70.98 -13.94 -29.80
CA MET A 1 72.07 -14.38 -28.90
C MET A 1 72.07 -13.50 -27.67
N ALA A 2 72.38 -14.12 -26.52
CA ALA A 2 72.85 -13.60 -25.23
C ALA A 2 73.23 -12.10 -25.19
N SER A 3 72.74 -11.30 -24.23
CA SER A 3 73.13 -11.21 -22.80
C SER A 3 74.03 -9.98 -22.57
N GLY A 4 73.91 -9.34 -21.40
CA GLY A 4 74.77 -8.25 -20.95
C GLY A 4 73.96 -7.19 -20.21
N SER A 5 73.55 -7.45 -18.97
CA SER A 5 74.33 -7.30 -17.73
C SER A 5 74.18 -5.90 -17.12
N ASP A 6 73.61 -5.90 -15.92
CA ASP A 6 73.50 -4.82 -14.96
C ASP A 6 74.80 -4.03 -14.77
N ILE A 7 74.66 -2.69 -14.80
CA ILE A 7 75.66 -1.76 -14.26
C ILE A 7 75.21 -1.39 -12.85
N ARG A 8 75.27 -2.38 -11.94
CA ARG A 8 75.40 -2.19 -10.49
C ARG A 8 76.88 -2.23 -10.11
N SER A 9 77.68 -1.40 -10.77
CA SER A 9 79.12 -1.28 -10.52
C SER A 9 79.57 0.17 -10.79
N ILE A 10 79.05 1.11 -10.01
CA ILE A 10 79.70 2.42 -9.93
C ILE A 10 79.91 2.93 -8.50
N MET A 11 79.49 2.19 -7.47
CA MET A 11 79.88 2.52 -6.09
C MET A 11 80.15 1.24 -5.32
N ASP A 12 81.45 1.03 -5.08
CA ASP A 12 82.11 -0.05 -4.37
C ASP A 12 81.47 -0.43 -3.02
N LEU A 13 81.43 -1.76 -2.78
CA LEU A 13 81.84 -2.51 -1.56
C LEU A 13 81.42 -2.00 -0.17
N ASP A 14 81.12 -2.80 0.85
CA ASP A 14 80.66 -4.18 1.13
C ASP A 14 80.28 -4.16 2.66
N PRO A 15 79.93 -5.25 3.37
CA PRO A 15 78.56 -5.65 3.66
C PRO A 15 78.18 -5.66 5.17
N ALA A 16 76.97 -6.16 5.42
CA ALA A 16 76.25 -6.31 6.70
C ALA A 16 77.03 -6.97 7.87
N PRO A 17 76.41 -6.99 9.06
CA PRO A 17 76.04 -8.32 9.56
C PRO A 17 74.59 -8.42 10.03
N SER A 18 73.94 -9.49 9.61
CA SER A 18 72.87 -10.21 10.35
C SER A 18 73.56 -11.34 11.14
N PRO A 19 72.89 -12.26 11.87
CA PRO A 19 71.54 -12.30 12.46
C PRO A 19 71.55 -12.84 13.93
N ALA A 20 70.45 -12.70 14.69
CA ALA A 20 70.01 -13.65 15.75
C ALA A 20 68.70 -13.11 16.36
N ALA A 21 67.54 -13.74 16.16
CA ALA A 21 67.02 -14.90 16.89
C ALA A 21 66.39 -14.57 18.26
N ASN A 22 65.19 -15.13 18.44
CA ASN A 22 64.44 -15.36 19.68
C ASN A 22 63.69 -14.21 20.38
N GLY A 23 62.36 -14.29 20.28
CA GLY A 23 61.57 -14.88 21.38
C GLY A 23 61.05 -13.94 22.47
N GLY A 24 59.72 -13.93 22.62
CA GLY A 24 59.10 -14.06 23.93
C GLY A 24 58.81 -12.79 24.74
N ALA A 25 57.50 -12.60 24.98
CA ALA A 25 56.91 -12.19 26.27
C ALA A 25 57.07 -10.73 26.76
N LEU A 26 55.95 -10.00 26.72
CA LEU A 26 55.45 -9.18 27.85
C LEU A 26 55.25 -10.07 29.11
N PRO A 27 55.06 -9.55 30.35
CA PRO A 27 54.88 -8.15 30.81
C PRO A 27 55.65 -7.81 32.11
N THR A 28 55.62 -6.55 32.56
CA THR A 28 55.60 -6.26 34.01
C THR A 28 55.05 -4.87 34.29
N ALA A 29 54.42 -4.77 35.46
CA ALA A 29 53.35 -3.85 35.79
C ALA A 29 53.82 -2.68 36.67
N ALA A 30 52.89 -1.72 36.79
CA ALA A 30 52.68 -0.81 37.92
C ALA A 30 53.73 0.28 38.19
N SER A 31 53.28 1.54 38.14
CA SER A 31 52.96 2.25 39.37
C SER A 31 52.24 3.57 39.10
N ALA A 32 51.27 3.86 39.95
CA ALA A 32 50.35 4.99 39.87
C ALA A 32 50.98 6.28 40.40
N ALA A 33 50.68 7.41 39.75
CA ALA A 33 50.57 8.71 40.40
C ALA A 33 49.80 9.68 39.49
N ARG A 34 48.64 10.17 39.95
CA ARG A 34 48.09 11.47 39.53
C ARG A 34 48.66 12.53 40.46
N PRO A 35 48.92 13.75 39.96
CA PRO A 35 47.99 14.81 40.32
C PRO A 35 47.64 15.79 39.17
N SER A 36 46.49 16.40 39.36
CA SER A 36 45.87 17.48 38.61
C SER A 36 46.70 18.77 38.56
N THR A 37 46.59 19.56 37.48
CA THR A 37 46.08 20.96 37.50
C THR A 37 46.16 21.64 36.13
N LEU A 38 45.16 22.49 35.85
CA LEU A 38 44.99 23.46 34.75
C LEU A 38 45.19 22.99 33.29
N ARG A 39 44.07 22.66 32.63
CA ARG A 39 44.02 22.57 31.16
C ARG A 39 43.82 23.96 30.58
N GLU A 40 44.91 24.53 30.09
CA GLU A 40 44.94 25.74 29.27
C GLU A 40 44.01 25.62 28.05
N VAL A 41 43.14 26.61 27.85
CA VAL A 41 42.22 26.69 26.71
C VAL A 41 43.03 27.02 25.45
N ARG A 42 43.49 25.97 24.76
CA ARG A 42 44.13 26.11 23.44
C ARG A 42 43.08 26.49 22.40
N LYS A 43 43.21 27.67 21.80
CA LYS A 43 42.41 28.10 20.64
C LYS A 43 42.57 27.06 19.51
N PRO A 44 41.49 26.58 18.88
CA PRO A 44 41.60 25.56 17.83
C PRO A 44 42.28 26.17 16.59
N LYS A 45 43.39 25.57 16.16
CA LYS A 45 43.99 25.88 14.86
C LYS A 45 43.02 25.44 13.76
N PRO A 46 42.78 26.24 12.69
CA PRO A 46 41.93 25.80 11.59
C PRO A 46 42.56 24.56 10.94
N THR A 47 41.83 23.45 10.97
CA THR A 47 42.17 22.22 10.28
C THR A 47 42.09 22.48 8.79
N ARG A 48 43.24 22.55 8.12
CA ARG A 48 43.31 22.58 6.66
C ARG A 48 42.72 21.27 6.15
N TRP A 49 41.52 21.31 5.58
CA TRP A 49 40.92 20.15 4.93
C TRP A 49 41.92 19.59 3.91
N LYS A 50 42.37 18.35 4.14
CA LYS A 50 43.09 17.61 3.09
C LYS A 50 42.10 17.46 1.95
N LYS A 51 42.38 18.09 0.81
CA LYS A 51 41.62 17.85 -0.42
C LYS A 51 41.57 16.34 -0.59
N SER A 52 40.37 15.76 -0.54
CA SER A 52 40.16 14.35 -0.86
C SER A 52 40.86 14.12 -2.19
N ALA A 53 41.83 13.19 -2.21
CA ALA A 53 42.38 12.74 -3.47
C ALA A 53 41.18 12.17 -4.24
N ILE A 54 40.63 12.96 -5.15
CA ILE A 54 39.70 12.49 -6.16
C ILE A 54 40.50 11.42 -6.89
N MET A 55 40.30 10.16 -6.50
CA MET A 55 40.83 9.04 -7.23
C MET A 55 40.38 9.25 -8.67
N SER A 56 41.33 9.58 -9.54
CA SER A 56 41.12 9.62 -10.98
C SER A 56 40.66 8.23 -11.38
N ARG A 57 39.34 8.00 -11.39
CA ARG A 57 38.76 6.79 -11.95
C ARG A 57 39.11 6.85 -13.43
N THR A 58 40.08 6.04 -13.83
CA THR A 58 40.46 5.86 -15.24
C THR A 58 39.19 5.58 -16.02
N ARG A 59 38.92 6.39 -17.03
CA ARG A 59 37.69 6.26 -17.82
C ARG A 59 37.67 4.85 -18.43
N PRO A 60 36.58 4.09 -18.30
CA PRO A 60 36.51 2.76 -18.89
C PRO A 60 36.68 2.88 -20.40
N ARG A 61 37.68 2.19 -20.94
CA ARG A 61 37.88 2.06 -22.40
C ARG A 61 36.82 1.10 -22.93
N TRP A 62 36.11 1.50 -23.97
CA TRP A 62 35.13 0.67 -24.67
C TRP A 62 35.71 0.19 -25.98
N VAL A 63 35.46 -1.08 -26.33
CA VAL A 63 35.89 -1.69 -27.60
C VAL A 63 34.68 -2.35 -28.24
N SER A 64 34.54 -2.22 -29.56
CA SER A 64 33.53 -2.95 -30.31
C SER A 64 33.93 -4.42 -30.41
N GLN A 65 33.04 -5.31 -29.99
CA GLN A 65 33.20 -6.76 -30.06
C GLN A 65 32.04 -7.34 -30.88
N ALA A 66 32.32 -8.26 -31.81
CA ALA A 66 31.27 -8.99 -32.51
C ALA A 66 30.48 -9.87 -31.51
N PHE A 67 29.17 -9.98 -31.72
CA PHE A 67 28.36 -11.00 -31.07
C PHE A 67 28.79 -12.37 -31.59
N PRO A 68 29.05 -13.36 -30.73
CA PRO A 68 28.96 -14.74 -31.17
C PRO A 68 27.53 -15.00 -31.67
N ALA A 69 27.37 -15.84 -32.70
CA ALA A 69 26.08 -16.13 -33.33
C ALA A 69 24.99 -16.35 -32.26
N ASN A 70 23.89 -15.59 -32.37
CA ASN A 70 22.84 -15.63 -31.37
C ASN A 70 21.95 -16.84 -31.64
N PRO A 71 21.95 -17.90 -30.82
CA PRO A 71 21.18 -19.12 -31.09
C PRO A 71 19.66 -18.87 -31.05
N ASP A 72 19.23 -17.75 -30.47
CA ASP A 72 17.83 -17.34 -30.35
C ASP A 72 17.28 -16.68 -31.62
N ARG A 73 18.14 -16.37 -32.59
CA ARG A 73 17.75 -15.77 -33.88
C ARG A 73 17.89 -16.80 -34.99
N SER A 74 16.89 -16.88 -35.85
CA SER A 74 16.91 -17.74 -37.05
C SER A 74 17.68 -17.12 -38.21
N ASP A 75 17.88 -15.80 -38.19
CA ASP A 75 18.77 -15.11 -39.12
C ASP A 75 20.18 -15.06 -38.54
N ASP A 76 21.18 -15.58 -39.28
CA ASP A 76 22.61 -15.62 -38.90
C ASP A 76 23.26 -14.22 -38.91
N LEU A 77 22.54 -13.23 -38.37
CA LEU A 77 22.90 -11.83 -38.37
C LEU A 77 23.99 -11.56 -37.34
N GLN A 78 25.17 -11.23 -37.83
CA GLN A 78 26.32 -10.87 -36.99
C GLN A 78 26.21 -9.42 -36.51
N LEU A 79 25.78 -9.24 -35.26
CA LEU A 79 25.71 -7.93 -34.62
C LEU A 79 27.03 -7.57 -33.92
N GLN A 80 27.26 -6.28 -33.64
CA GLN A 80 28.37 -5.82 -32.80
C GLN A 80 27.86 -5.16 -31.51
N ARG A 81 28.66 -5.22 -30.43
CA ARG A 81 28.38 -4.55 -29.15
C ARG A 81 29.60 -3.82 -28.61
N TRP A 82 29.34 -2.76 -27.86
CA TRP A 82 30.36 -2.10 -27.06
C TRP A 82 30.55 -2.84 -25.74
N ALA A 83 31.73 -3.41 -25.53
CA ALA A 83 32.13 -4.02 -24.27
C ALA A 83 33.27 -3.21 -23.63
N ARG A 84 33.33 -3.22 -22.29
CA ARG A 84 34.47 -2.62 -21.59
C ARG A 84 35.71 -3.45 -21.92
N ALA A 85 36.78 -2.79 -22.36
CA ALA A 85 38.07 -3.43 -22.59
C ALA A 85 38.49 -4.10 -21.29
N ALA A 86 38.62 -5.43 -21.30
CA ALA A 86 39.05 -6.18 -20.14
C ALA A 86 40.45 -5.70 -19.74
N THR A 87 40.55 -5.01 -18.60
CA THR A 87 41.81 -4.99 -17.85
C THR A 87 42.04 -6.40 -17.34
N ALA A 88 43.28 -6.91 -17.42
CA ALA A 88 43.69 -8.31 -17.21
C ALA A 88 43.21 -9.01 -15.90
N ALA A 89 42.48 -8.32 -15.02
CA ALA A 89 41.85 -8.84 -13.82
C ALA A 89 40.40 -9.36 -14.01
N SER A 90 39.77 -9.17 -15.16
CA SER A 90 38.47 -9.77 -15.49
C SER A 90 38.66 -10.84 -16.55
N ALA A 91 38.93 -12.07 -16.12
CA ALA A 91 38.96 -13.25 -16.97
C ALA A 91 37.65 -13.36 -17.79
N PRO A 92 37.71 -13.81 -19.06
CA PRO A 92 36.51 -14.06 -19.82
C PRO A 92 35.78 -15.22 -19.15
N SER A 93 34.61 -14.97 -18.57
CA SER A 93 33.68 -16.06 -18.31
C SER A 93 33.29 -16.63 -19.68
N ASP A 94 33.66 -17.88 -19.96
CA ASP A 94 33.33 -18.64 -21.18
C ASP A 94 31.82 -18.84 -21.40
N THR A 95 30.96 -18.22 -20.59
CA THR A 95 29.53 -18.21 -20.82
C THR A 95 29.23 -17.27 -21.99
N PRO A 96 28.78 -17.78 -23.15
CA PRO A 96 28.47 -16.92 -24.28
C PRO A 96 27.41 -15.90 -23.85
N PRO A 97 27.62 -14.60 -24.15
CA PRO A 97 26.75 -13.53 -23.72
C PRO A 97 25.32 -13.61 -24.28
N SER A 98 25.05 -14.47 -25.28
CA SER A 98 23.70 -14.82 -25.72
C SER A 98 22.79 -15.25 -24.59
N SER A 99 23.32 -16.02 -23.62
CA SER A 99 22.52 -16.57 -22.53
C SER A 99 21.89 -15.49 -21.63
N ARG A 100 22.44 -14.27 -21.58
CA ARG A 100 21.88 -13.21 -20.72
C ARG A 100 20.51 -12.74 -21.21
N PHE A 101 20.31 -12.66 -22.52
CA PHE A 101 19.09 -12.13 -23.12
C PHE A 101 18.15 -13.22 -23.64
N ALA A 102 18.63 -14.45 -23.82
CA ALA A 102 17.83 -15.62 -24.17
C ALA A 102 16.59 -15.79 -23.27
N ARG A 103 16.73 -15.52 -21.97
CA ARG A 103 15.60 -15.55 -21.01
C ARG A 103 14.45 -14.59 -21.32
N TYR A 104 14.67 -13.57 -22.16
CA TYR A 104 13.65 -12.62 -22.57
C TYR A 104 13.02 -12.98 -23.93
N ASN A 105 13.56 -13.98 -24.64
CA ASN A 105 12.98 -14.49 -25.88
C ASN A 105 11.80 -15.44 -25.56
N VAL A 106 10.76 -14.91 -24.93
CA VAL A 106 9.57 -15.68 -24.59
C VAL A 106 8.72 -15.81 -25.84
N GLN A 107 8.72 -17.00 -26.42
CA GLN A 107 7.85 -17.33 -27.56
C GLN A 107 6.43 -17.53 -27.07
N VAL A 108 5.47 -17.00 -27.82
CA VAL A 108 4.06 -17.18 -27.49
C VAL A 108 3.61 -18.54 -28.00
N GLU A 109 2.98 -19.32 -27.11
CA GLU A 109 2.37 -20.59 -27.47
C GLU A 109 1.06 -20.31 -28.23
N ALA A 110 1.01 -20.75 -29.48
CA ALA A 110 -0.17 -20.66 -30.33
C ALA A 110 -0.80 -22.06 -30.49
N PRO A 111 -2.13 -22.18 -30.52
CA PRO A 111 -2.80 -23.46 -30.68
C PRO A 111 -2.45 -24.07 -32.04
N THR A 112 -2.01 -25.33 -32.03
CA THR A 112 -1.80 -26.13 -33.24
C THR A 112 -2.90 -27.18 -33.32
N TYR A 113 -3.55 -27.28 -34.48
CA TYR A 113 -4.65 -28.21 -34.71
C TYR A 113 -4.49 -28.88 -36.08
N ASP A 114 -4.98 -30.11 -36.19
CA ASP A 114 -5.01 -30.87 -37.44
C ASP A 114 -6.31 -30.62 -38.20
N ASP A 115 -6.31 -30.85 -39.51
CA ASP A 115 -7.46 -30.70 -40.40
C ASP A 115 -8.70 -31.47 -39.89
N GLU A 116 -8.51 -32.69 -39.39
CA GLU A 116 -9.60 -33.50 -38.84
C GLU A 116 -10.22 -32.88 -37.57
N THR A 117 -9.40 -32.23 -36.74
CA THR A 117 -9.87 -31.56 -35.53
C THR A 117 -10.63 -30.28 -35.88
N TYR A 118 -10.21 -29.61 -36.95
CA TYR A 118 -10.87 -28.42 -37.45
C TYR A 118 -12.30 -28.71 -37.92
N GLU A 119 -12.48 -29.72 -38.76
CA GLU A 119 -13.79 -30.09 -39.30
C GLU A 119 -14.78 -30.51 -38.21
N LYS A 120 -14.30 -31.20 -37.17
CA LYS A 120 -15.14 -31.75 -36.09
C LYS A 120 -15.54 -30.70 -35.05
N HIS A 121 -14.63 -29.78 -34.71
CA HIS A 121 -14.78 -28.93 -33.52
C HIS A 121 -14.58 -27.43 -33.75
N LEU A 122 -13.98 -27.00 -34.86
CA LEU A 122 -13.58 -25.60 -35.09
C LEU A 122 -14.34 -24.93 -36.24
N THR A 123 -15.32 -25.61 -36.85
CA THR A 123 -16.13 -25.05 -37.94
C THR A 123 -16.97 -23.87 -37.44
N HIS A 124 -17.09 -22.84 -38.27
CA HIS A 124 -17.83 -21.63 -37.96
C HIS A 124 -18.49 -21.06 -39.23
N SER A 125 -19.64 -20.40 -39.08
CA SER A 125 -20.42 -19.88 -40.21
C SER A 125 -19.72 -18.75 -40.97
N GLU A 126 -19.10 -17.83 -40.23
CA GLU A 126 -18.46 -16.63 -40.77
C GLU A 126 -16.95 -16.73 -41.04
N TRP A 127 -16.33 -17.88 -40.75
CA TRP A 127 -14.88 -18.07 -40.84
C TRP A 127 -14.53 -19.27 -41.70
N THR A 128 -13.65 -19.07 -42.68
CA THR A 128 -13.08 -20.18 -43.44
C THR A 128 -11.89 -20.78 -42.69
N LYS A 129 -11.52 -22.01 -43.06
CA LYS A 129 -10.32 -22.67 -42.52
C LYS A 129 -9.07 -21.86 -42.84
N GLU A 130 -8.93 -21.44 -44.10
CA GLU A 130 -7.82 -20.63 -44.60
C GLU A 130 -7.68 -19.29 -43.84
N GLU A 131 -8.80 -18.60 -43.55
CA GLU A 131 -8.81 -17.36 -42.75
C GLU A 131 -8.39 -17.61 -41.31
N THR A 132 -8.78 -18.77 -40.77
CA THR A 132 -8.44 -19.17 -39.40
C THR A 132 -6.96 -19.53 -39.28
N ASP A 133 -6.41 -20.28 -40.24
CA ASP A 133 -5.00 -20.64 -40.30
C ASP A 133 -4.14 -19.38 -40.43
N TYR A 134 -4.54 -18.46 -41.33
CA TYR A 134 -3.89 -17.16 -41.47
C TYR A 134 -3.90 -16.35 -40.15
N LEU A 135 -5.01 -16.36 -39.40
CA LEU A 135 -5.06 -15.70 -38.09
C LEU A 135 -4.05 -16.29 -37.09
N VAL A 136 -3.91 -17.61 -37.04
CA VAL A 136 -2.94 -18.27 -36.15
C VAL A 136 -1.50 -17.96 -36.55
N ASP A 137 -1.23 -17.91 -37.86
CA ASP A 137 0.10 -17.56 -38.39
C ASP A 137 0.47 -16.10 -38.08
N VAL A 138 -0.43 -15.15 -38.36
CA VAL A 138 -0.21 -13.73 -38.03
C VAL A 138 -0.04 -13.54 -36.52
N TYR A 139 -0.79 -14.28 -35.70
CA TYR A 139 -0.63 -14.25 -34.24
C TYR A 139 0.79 -14.69 -33.81
N ARG A 140 1.34 -15.72 -34.45
CA ARG A 140 2.70 -16.21 -34.21
C ARG A 140 3.76 -15.21 -34.66
N GLU A 141 3.61 -14.66 -35.85
CA GLU A 141 4.52 -13.64 -36.42
C GLU A 141 4.55 -12.35 -35.57
N CYS A 142 3.40 -11.92 -35.08
CA CYS A 142 3.27 -10.70 -34.27
C CYS A 142 3.49 -10.91 -32.75
N ASN A 143 3.91 -12.11 -32.33
CA ASN A 143 4.10 -12.50 -30.93
C ASN A 143 2.88 -12.18 -30.03
N GLY A 144 1.66 -12.44 -30.51
CA GLY A 144 0.43 -12.26 -29.73
C GLY A 144 0.04 -10.81 -29.41
N LYS A 145 0.66 -9.82 -30.07
CA LYS A 145 0.36 -8.40 -29.85
C LYS A 145 -0.86 -7.97 -30.67
N TRP A 146 -2.04 -8.02 -30.05
CA TRP A 146 -3.32 -7.70 -30.71
C TRP A 146 -3.35 -6.39 -31.52
N PRO A 147 -2.81 -5.25 -31.03
CA PRO A 147 -2.79 -4.02 -31.84
C PRO A 147 -1.99 -4.16 -33.14
N VAL A 148 -0.89 -4.91 -33.11
CA VAL A 148 -0.04 -5.16 -34.29
C VAL A 148 -0.69 -6.18 -35.21
N ILE A 149 -1.31 -7.21 -34.65
CA ILE A 149 -2.05 -8.22 -35.41
C ILE A 149 -3.13 -7.55 -36.24
N VAL A 150 -3.94 -6.67 -35.64
CA VAL A 150 -5.04 -5.98 -36.34
C VAL A 150 -4.52 -5.09 -37.46
N ASP A 151 -3.38 -4.42 -37.26
CA ASP A 151 -2.75 -3.57 -38.28
C ASP A 151 -2.19 -4.40 -39.45
N HIS A 152 -1.66 -5.59 -39.16
CA HIS A 152 -1.09 -6.50 -40.14
C HIS A 152 -2.11 -7.46 -40.78
N TYR A 153 -3.34 -7.51 -40.27
CA TYR A 153 -4.33 -8.48 -40.71
C TYR A 153 -4.96 -8.06 -42.04
N SER A 154 -4.45 -8.62 -43.14
CA SER A 154 -4.91 -8.32 -44.51
C SER A 154 -5.30 -9.60 -45.24
N TYR A 155 -6.33 -10.31 -44.75
CA TYR A 155 -6.79 -11.55 -45.36
C TYR A 155 -7.62 -11.33 -46.64
N SER A 156 -8.55 -10.35 -46.63
CA SER A 156 -9.33 -9.98 -47.81
C SER A 156 -9.77 -8.52 -47.74
N ASP A 157 -9.74 -7.82 -48.88
CA ASP A 157 -10.13 -6.40 -48.98
C ASP A 157 -11.60 -6.13 -48.58
N ALA A 158 -12.44 -7.17 -48.53
CA ALA A 158 -13.85 -7.09 -48.17
C ALA A 158 -14.14 -7.32 -46.68
N SER A 159 -13.19 -7.85 -45.91
CA SER A 159 -13.42 -8.27 -44.52
C SER A 159 -12.50 -7.52 -43.56
N THR A 160 -12.84 -6.26 -43.28
CA THR A 160 -12.21 -5.50 -42.17
C THR A 160 -12.79 -6.00 -40.85
N ARG A 161 -12.13 -6.97 -40.23
CA ARG A 161 -12.53 -7.52 -38.92
C ARG A 161 -12.14 -6.57 -37.79
N SER A 162 -12.97 -6.49 -36.75
CA SER A 162 -12.60 -5.77 -35.54
C SER A 162 -11.58 -6.57 -34.72
N MET A 163 -10.84 -5.89 -33.82
CA MET A 163 -9.89 -6.56 -32.92
C MET A 163 -10.58 -7.62 -32.05
N GLU A 164 -11.80 -7.32 -31.63
CA GLU A 164 -12.62 -8.11 -30.73
C GLU A 164 -13.12 -9.38 -31.44
N ASP A 165 -13.43 -9.30 -32.74
CA ASP A 165 -13.82 -10.47 -33.55
C ASP A 165 -12.64 -11.43 -33.78
N LEU A 166 -11.45 -10.90 -34.08
CA LEU A 166 -10.23 -11.70 -34.22
C LEU A 166 -9.91 -12.44 -32.90
N LYS A 167 -10.05 -11.74 -31.77
CA LYS A 167 -9.89 -12.32 -30.43
C LYS A 167 -10.92 -13.40 -30.15
N ALA A 168 -12.19 -13.14 -30.43
CA ALA A 168 -13.27 -14.11 -30.20
C ALA A 168 -13.00 -15.42 -30.95
N ARG A 169 -12.60 -15.33 -32.22
CA ARG A 169 -12.25 -16.49 -33.02
C ARG A 169 -11.05 -17.24 -32.43
N PHE A 170 -9.94 -16.53 -32.19
CA PHE A 170 -8.73 -17.15 -31.63
C PHE A 170 -8.97 -17.82 -30.26
N TYR A 171 -9.71 -17.15 -29.37
CA TYR A 171 -10.02 -17.68 -28.04
C TYR A 171 -10.92 -18.91 -28.12
N SER A 172 -11.93 -18.91 -29.00
CA SER A 172 -12.79 -20.09 -29.21
C SER A 172 -11.96 -21.31 -29.65
N ILE A 173 -11.01 -21.12 -30.59
CA ILE A 173 -10.13 -22.18 -31.07
C ILE A 173 -9.21 -22.66 -29.97
N SER A 174 -8.58 -21.74 -29.24
CA SER A 174 -7.68 -22.10 -28.15
C SER A 174 -8.40 -22.86 -27.03
N ALA A 175 -9.66 -22.50 -26.71
CA ALA A 175 -10.48 -23.23 -25.74
C ALA A 175 -10.81 -24.65 -26.23
N SER A 176 -11.21 -24.79 -27.50
CA SER A 176 -11.49 -26.10 -28.10
C SER A 176 -10.25 -26.99 -28.18
N VAL A 177 -9.10 -26.46 -28.60
CA VAL A 177 -7.83 -27.20 -28.66
C VAL A 177 -7.38 -27.61 -27.26
N LEU A 178 -7.51 -26.71 -26.27
CA LEU A 178 -7.16 -27.00 -24.89
C LEU A 178 -8.04 -28.12 -24.30
N GLN A 179 -9.34 -28.12 -24.61
CA GLN A 179 -10.27 -29.17 -24.18
C GLN A 179 -9.96 -30.54 -24.81
N GLN A 180 -9.50 -30.58 -26.06
CA GLN A 180 -9.14 -31.81 -26.77
C GLN A 180 -7.83 -32.39 -26.24
N ASN A 181 -6.83 -31.53 -26.02
CA ASN A 181 -5.52 -31.95 -25.51
C ASN A 181 -5.61 -32.40 -24.04
N THR A 182 -6.38 -31.69 -23.24
CA THR A 182 -6.59 -32.00 -21.82
C THR A 182 -8.09 -31.99 -21.51
N PRO A 183 -8.73 -33.17 -21.39
CA PRO A 183 -10.13 -33.25 -20.98
C PRO A 183 -10.38 -32.53 -19.66
N ILE A 184 -11.57 -31.92 -19.51
CA ILE A 184 -11.93 -31.09 -18.33
C ILE A 184 -11.69 -31.83 -17.01
N THR A 185 -11.98 -33.13 -16.96
CA THR A 185 -11.81 -33.97 -15.76
C THR A 185 -10.35 -34.10 -15.31
N SER A 186 -9.39 -33.90 -16.23
CA SER A 186 -7.95 -34.03 -16.00
C SER A 186 -7.21 -32.68 -15.95
N MET A 187 -7.91 -31.56 -16.10
CA MET A 187 -7.27 -30.24 -16.09
C MET A 187 -6.74 -29.86 -14.71
N THR A 188 -5.58 -29.22 -14.69
CA THR A 188 -5.07 -28.56 -13.48
C THR A 188 -5.87 -27.29 -13.19
N ALA A 189 -5.85 -26.81 -11.94
CA ALA A 189 -6.55 -25.59 -11.54
C ALA A 189 -6.22 -24.34 -12.42
N PRO A 190 -4.95 -24.05 -12.77
CA PRO A 190 -4.65 -22.91 -13.64
C PRO A 190 -5.15 -23.13 -15.08
N GLU A 191 -5.05 -24.33 -15.63
CA GLU A 191 -5.54 -24.65 -16.99
C GLU A 191 -7.05 -24.52 -17.08
N TYR A 192 -7.77 -25.00 -16.07
CA TYR A 192 -9.23 -24.86 -16.00
C TYR A 192 -9.65 -23.38 -15.93
N SER A 193 -8.94 -22.57 -15.13
CA SER A 193 -9.22 -21.13 -15.05
C SER A 193 -8.97 -20.41 -16.39
N LEU A 194 -7.94 -20.83 -17.14
CA LEU A 194 -7.68 -20.32 -18.48
C LEU A 194 -8.78 -20.74 -19.45
N PHE A 195 -9.19 -22.01 -19.43
CA PHE A 195 -10.29 -22.51 -20.25
C PHE A 195 -11.58 -21.74 -20.01
N GLU A 196 -11.96 -21.52 -18.74
CA GLU A 196 -13.15 -20.74 -18.38
C GLU A 196 -13.06 -19.30 -18.89
N MET A 197 -11.89 -18.66 -18.77
CA MET A 197 -11.66 -17.31 -19.27
C MET A 197 -11.79 -17.21 -20.79
N LEU A 198 -11.21 -18.16 -21.52
CA LEU A 198 -11.26 -18.21 -22.98
C LEU A 198 -12.68 -18.48 -23.48
N GLN A 199 -13.40 -19.39 -22.83
CA GLN A 199 -14.75 -19.79 -23.20
C GLN A 199 -15.78 -18.67 -22.96
N ASN A 200 -15.59 -17.88 -21.91
CA ASN A 200 -16.52 -16.81 -21.51
C ASN A 200 -16.20 -15.45 -22.16
N PHE A 201 -15.27 -15.40 -23.13
CA PHE A 201 -14.94 -14.17 -23.81
C PHE A 201 -16.13 -13.67 -24.65
N ASN A 202 -16.56 -12.43 -24.40
CA ASN A 202 -17.64 -11.78 -25.13
C ASN A 202 -17.13 -10.56 -25.92
N PRO A 203 -17.16 -10.58 -27.26
CA PRO A 203 -16.64 -9.49 -28.09
C PRO A 203 -17.40 -8.17 -27.88
N GLN A 204 -18.71 -8.21 -27.64
CA GLN A 204 -19.52 -7.00 -27.43
C GLN A 204 -19.19 -6.31 -26.11
N GLN A 205 -18.99 -7.09 -25.05
CA GLN A 205 -18.59 -6.55 -23.74
C GLN A 205 -17.19 -5.96 -23.79
N GLU A 206 -16.26 -6.61 -24.50
CA GLU A 206 -14.90 -6.12 -24.68
C GLU A 206 -14.87 -4.84 -25.52
N ALA A 207 -15.69 -4.75 -26.58
CA ALA A 207 -15.87 -3.54 -27.37
C ALA A 207 -16.42 -2.38 -26.52
N ALA A 208 -17.48 -2.62 -25.73
CA ALA A 208 -18.03 -1.62 -24.82
C ALA A 208 -17.01 -1.18 -23.75
N ARG A 209 -16.21 -2.12 -23.22
CA ARG A 209 -15.14 -1.84 -22.27
C ARG A 209 -14.05 -0.96 -22.89
N LYS A 210 -13.67 -1.24 -24.12
CA LYS A 210 -12.70 -0.44 -24.89
C LYS A 210 -13.24 0.96 -25.18
N GLU A 211 -14.48 1.08 -25.61
CA GLU A 211 -15.14 2.36 -25.84
C GLU A 211 -15.19 3.21 -24.55
N LEU A 212 -15.51 2.60 -23.40
CA LEU A 212 -15.50 3.28 -22.11
C LEU A 212 -14.08 3.73 -21.71
N ALA A 213 -13.07 2.89 -21.94
CA ALA A 213 -11.67 3.27 -21.69
C ALA A 213 -11.21 4.42 -22.59
N GLU A 214 -11.61 4.41 -23.87
CA GLU A 214 -11.35 5.49 -24.82
C GLU A 214 -12.03 6.80 -24.40
N LYS A 215 -13.29 6.74 -23.95
CA LYS A 215 -14.00 7.88 -23.37
C LYS A 215 -13.26 8.45 -22.17
N HIS A 216 -12.76 7.62 -21.27
CA HIS A 216 -11.96 8.07 -20.13
C HIS A 216 -10.61 8.67 -20.53
N LEU A 217 -9.95 8.12 -21.55
CA LEU A 217 -8.69 8.65 -22.06
C LEU A 217 -8.87 10.04 -22.68
N ASN A 218 -9.99 10.24 -23.39
CA ASN A 218 -10.32 11.49 -24.07
C ASN A 218 -11.09 12.48 -23.19
N ARG A 219 -11.37 12.14 -21.93
CA ARG A 219 -12.13 12.97 -20.99
C ARG A 219 -11.36 14.24 -20.64
N ARG A 220 -11.98 15.40 -20.81
CA ARG A 220 -11.36 16.69 -20.47
C ARG A 220 -11.54 17.03 -19.00
N GLN A 221 -10.64 17.85 -18.45
CA GLN A 221 -10.75 18.30 -17.05
C GLN A 221 -11.99 19.17 -16.83
N ASP A 222 -12.33 20.05 -17.79
CA ASP A 222 -13.54 20.89 -17.69
C ASP A 222 -14.82 20.04 -17.64
N GLU A 223 -14.88 18.96 -18.41
CA GLU A 223 -16.00 18.00 -18.40
C GLU A 223 -16.08 17.26 -17.06
N VAL A 224 -14.94 16.93 -16.44
CA VAL A 224 -14.89 16.31 -15.10
C VAL A 224 -15.48 17.24 -14.05
N ASP A 225 -15.10 18.52 -14.09
CA ASP A 225 -15.54 19.52 -13.12
C ASP A 225 -17.04 19.77 -13.27
N GLU A 226 -17.55 19.90 -14.50
CA GLU A 226 -18.98 20.01 -14.79
C GLU A 226 -19.77 18.77 -14.33
N GLU A 227 -19.33 17.56 -14.67
CA GLU A 227 -19.97 16.31 -14.23
C GLU A 227 -19.99 16.20 -12.70
N SER A 228 -18.92 16.64 -12.02
CA SER A 228 -18.86 16.64 -10.56
C SER A 228 -19.86 17.62 -9.93
N ALA A 229 -20.04 18.80 -10.54
CA ALA A 229 -21.03 19.79 -10.12
C ALA A 229 -22.46 19.27 -10.35
N LEU A 230 -22.71 18.62 -11.49
CA LEU A 230 -23.99 17.99 -11.81
C LEU A 230 -24.32 16.85 -10.84
N LEU A 231 -23.35 16.02 -10.46
CA LEU A 231 -23.54 14.97 -9.46
C LEU A 231 -23.84 15.53 -8.07
N ALA A 232 -23.14 16.58 -7.65
CA ALA A 232 -23.42 17.26 -6.39
C ALA A 232 -24.83 17.87 -6.38
N GLU A 233 -25.26 18.45 -7.50
CA GLU A 233 -26.60 19.00 -7.66
C GLU A 233 -27.67 17.89 -7.67
N LEU A 234 -27.42 16.78 -8.37
CA LEU A 234 -28.31 15.62 -8.36
C LEU A 234 -28.47 15.06 -6.95
N GLN A 235 -27.36 14.91 -6.21
CA GLN A 235 -27.40 14.48 -4.82
C GLN A 235 -28.21 15.44 -3.95
N ARG A 236 -28.05 16.76 -4.14
CA ARG A 236 -28.84 17.79 -3.46
C ARG A 236 -30.33 17.64 -3.75
N ILE A 237 -30.71 17.43 -5.01
CA ILE A 237 -32.10 17.20 -5.41
C ILE A 237 -32.64 15.91 -4.78
N MET A 238 -31.88 14.82 -4.79
CA MET A 238 -32.28 13.55 -4.18
C MET A 238 -32.52 13.70 -2.66
N MET A 239 -31.64 14.41 -1.96
CA MET A 239 -31.81 14.68 -0.53
C MET A 239 -33.03 15.57 -0.25
N SER A 240 -33.24 16.60 -1.07
CA SER A 240 -34.43 17.45 -0.98
C SER A 240 -35.71 16.66 -1.24
N GLN A 241 -35.71 15.76 -2.22
CA GLN A 241 -36.86 14.91 -2.54
C GLN A 241 -37.19 13.98 -1.38
N ALA A 242 -36.17 13.34 -0.80
CA ALA A 242 -36.35 12.51 0.39
C ALA A 242 -36.92 13.30 1.58
N ALA A 243 -36.42 14.53 1.81
CA ALA A 243 -36.95 15.39 2.87
C ALA A 243 -38.43 15.72 2.64
N VAL A 244 -38.82 16.14 1.42
CA VAL A 244 -40.21 16.44 1.08
C VAL A 244 -41.10 15.20 1.23
N ASP A 245 -40.61 14.02 0.86
CA ASP A 245 -41.38 12.78 1.02
C ASP A 245 -41.58 12.41 2.50
N THR A 246 -40.59 12.65 3.36
CA THR A 246 -40.76 12.49 4.82
C THR A 246 -41.72 13.50 5.41
N GLU A 247 -41.67 14.77 4.98
CA GLU A 247 -42.63 15.80 5.42
C GLU A 247 -44.04 15.45 4.97
N ARG A 248 -44.22 14.95 3.74
CA ARG A 248 -45.50 14.46 3.24
C ARG A 248 -46.00 13.26 4.03
N GLU A 249 -45.12 12.31 4.38
CA GLU A 249 -45.48 11.18 5.23
C GLU A 249 -45.88 11.64 6.64
N GLU A 250 -45.15 12.59 7.21
CA GLU A 250 -45.49 13.18 8.50
C GLU A 250 -46.84 13.90 8.46
N LEU A 251 -47.12 14.68 7.42
CA LEU A 251 -48.41 15.34 7.23
C LEU A 251 -49.52 14.30 7.11
N ARG A 252 -49.35 13.25 6.30
CA ARG A 252 -50.31 12.14 6.21
C ARG A 252 -50.53 11.49 7.56
N ARG A 253 -49.47 11.21 8.32
CA ARG A 253 -49.55 10.64 9.66
C ARG A 253 -50.25 11.57 10.66
N ARG A 254 -50.06 12.88 10.55
CA ARG A 254 -50.72 13.90 11.37
C ARG A 254 -52.18 14.09 10.98
N LEU A 255 -52.54 13.90 9.71
CA LEU A 255 -53.91 13.93 9.18
C LEU A 255 -54.67 12.63 9.47
N ASP A 256 -53.99 11.48 9.42
CA ASP A 256 -54.50 10.15 9.76
C ASP A 256 -54.53 9.88 11.28
N TYR A 257 -54.70 10.93 12.10
CA TYR A 257 -54.99 10.71 13.51
C TYR A 257 -56.28 9.90 13.61
N PRO A 258 -56.32 8.81 14.40
CA PRO A 258 -57.58 8.10 14.60
C PRO A 258 -58.56 9.08 15.21
N HIS A 259 -59.58 9.48 14.45
CA HIS A 259 -60.74 10.16 15.01
C HIS A 259 -61.27 9.25 16.13
N ALA A 260 -61.17 9.72 17.36
CA ALA A 260 -61.69 8.98 18.51
C ALA A 260 -63.21 8.88 18.34
N ASN A 261 -63.68 7.77 17.77
CA ASN A 261 -65.11 7.49 17.62
C ASN A 261 -65.79 7.17 18.97
N ASN A 262 -65.11 7.33 20.09
CA ASN A 262 -65.62 7.10 21.43
C ASN A 262 -65.13 8.21 22.37
N GLY A 263 -65.76 9.38 22.27
CA GLY A 263 -65.80 10.28 23.41
C GLY A 263 -66.36 9.52 24.62
N TYR A 264 -65.87 9.83 25.82
CA TYR A 264 -66.41 9.42 27.12
C TYR A 264 -65.82 8.20 27.87
N GLN A 265 -64.79 7.49 27.40
CA GLN A 265 -64.22 6.38 28.20
C GLN A 265 -63.23 6.78 29.31
N TYR A 266 -62.74 8.03 29.34
CA TYR A 266 -61.73 8.49 30.31
C TYR A 266 -62.12 9.78 31.03
N THR A 267 -63.41 9.98 31.31
CA THR A 267 -63.90 11.20 31.97
C THR A 267 -63.71 11.20 33.48
N THR A 268 -63.51 10.02 34.08
CA THR A 268 -63.30 9.88 35.52
C THR A 268 -61.82 9.79 35.85
N SER A 269 -61.41 10.40 36.96
CA SER A 269 -60.03 10.35 37.45
C SER A 269 -59.55 8.90 37.66
N GLN A 270 -60.45 8.00 38.07
CA GLN A 270 -60.15 6.58 38.24
C GLN A 270 -59.87 5.86 36.91
N ALA A 271 -60.63 6.16 35.86
CA ALA A 271 -60.37 5.62 34.52
C ALA A 271 -59.05 6.13 33.94
N LEU A 272 -58.68 7.38 34.23
CA LEU A 272 -57.38 7.96 33.86
C LEU A 272 -56.23 7.30 34.62
N THR A 273 -56.37 7.03 35.92
CA THR A 273 -55.36 6.30 36.70
C THR A 273 -55.16 4.87 36.17
N GLY A 274 -56.23 4.17 35.80
CA GLY A 274 -56.15 2.85 35.19
C GLY A 274 -55.45 2.85 33.83
N LEU A 275 -55.76 3.83 32.97
CA LEU A 275 -55.07 4.02 31.69
C LEU A 275 -53.58 4.31 31.89
N TRP A 276 -53.25 5.15 32.88
CA TRP A 276 -51.87 5.52 33.18
C TRP A 276 -51.03 4.32 33.65
N GLN A 277 -51.60 3.44 34.48
CA GLN A 277 -50.95 2.19 34.87
C GLN A 277 -50.77 1.22 33.69
N GLN A 278 -51.76 1.15 32.80
CA GLN A 278 -51.67 0.33 31.58
C GLN A 278 -50.59 0.86 30.64
N MET A 279 -50.42 2.18 30.55
CA MET A 279 -49.38 2.78 29.73
C MET A 279 -47.98 2.57 30.31
N LEU A 280 -47.81 2.62 31.63
CA LEU A 280 -46.54 2.29 32.30
C LEU A 280 -46.11 0.84 32.11
N THR A 281 -47.07 -0.09 32.16
CA THR A 281 -46.78 -1.51 31.94
C THR A 281 -46.43 -1.79 30.48
N ALA A 282 -47.12 -1.16 29.52
CA ALA A 282 -46.79 -1.23 28.11
C ALA A 282 -45.42 -0.59 27.79
N ASP A 283 -45.06 0.51 28.44
CA ASP A 283 -43.77 1.17 28.25
C ASP A 283 -42.62 0.35 28.84
N ARG A 284 -42.82 -0.35 29.96
CA ARG A 284 -41.85 -1.33 30.49
C ARG A 284 -41.54 -2.46 29.53
N MET A 285 -42.48 -2.84 28.66
CA MET A 285 -42.27 -3.87 27.63
C MET A 285 -41.50 -3.35 26.40
N ARG A 286 -41.27 -2.03 26.28
CA ARG A 286 -40.47 -1.43 25.21
C ARG A 286 -39.00 -1.33 25.62
N LYS A 287 -38.12 -1.55 24.64
CA LYS A 287 -36.65 -1.52 24.85
C LYS A 287 -36.13 -0.15 25.30
N ASN A 288 -36.88 0.92 25.02
CA ASN A 288 -36.60 2.29 25.44
C ASN A 288 -37.81 2.83 26.24
N GLN A 289 -37.74 2.71 27.56
CA GLN A 289 -38.75 3.26 28.49
C GLN A 289 -38.65 4.79 28.51
N ARG A 290 -39.74 5.49 28.21
CA ARG A 290 -39.78 6.96 28.13
C ARG A 290 -40.55 7.58 29.31
N LEU A 291 -41.41 6.81 29.96
CA LEU A 291 -42.25 7.25 31.07
C LEU A 291 -41.63 6.80 32.40
N ARG A 292 -41.51 7.74 33.34
CA ARG A 292 -40.99 7.49 34.68
C ARG A 292 -42.15 7.41 35.68
N PRO A 293 -42.12 6.46 36.64
CA PRO A 293 -43.02 6.48 37.78
C PRO A 293 -42.95 7.85 38.49
N THR A 294 -44.10 8.39 38.87
CA THR A 294 -44.20 9.69 39.53
C THR A 294 -43.74 9.66 40.99
N GLY A 295 -43.56 8.45 41.55
CA GLY A 295 -43.17 8.23 42.94
C GLY A 295 -44.34 8.34 43.91
N ASN A 296 -45.57 8.54 43.41
CA ASN A 296 -46.77 8.60 44.23
C ASN A 296 -47.42 7.20 44.30
N PRO A 297 -47.45 6.54 45.48
CA PRO A 297 -47.94 5.17 45.62
C PRO A 297 -49.43 5.01 45.29
N THR A 298 -50.20 6.11 45.32
CA THR A 298 -51.62 6.12 44.94
C THR A 298 -51.85 5.95 43.44
N TYR A 299 -50.88 6.36 42.60
CA TYR A 299 -50.97 6.26 41.13
C TYR A 299 -50.13 5.11 40.57
N ASP A 300 -48.95 4.84 41.14
CA ASP A 300 -47.93 3.94 40.59
C ASP A 300 -48.07 2.47 41.04
N GLY A 301 -48.87 2.22 42.08
CA GLY A 301 -49.01 0.92 42.71
C GLY A 301 -47.79 0.52 43.55
N PHE A 302 -48.02 -0.29 44.59
CA PHE A 302 -46.95 -0.78 45.47
C PHE A 302 -46.01 -1.73 44.71
N GLY A 303 -44.79 -1.28 44.42
CA GLY A 303 -43.75 -2.08 43.76
C GLY A 303 -42.72 -1.32 42.94
N ALA A 304 -42.87 -0.01 42.74
CA ALA A 304 -41.88 0.80 42.02
C ALA A 304 -40.87 1.42 42.99
N THR A 305 -39.76 0.74 43.27
CA THR A 305 -38.61 1.36 43.94
C THR A 305 -37.80 2.19 42.93
N PRO A 306 -37.43 3.45 43.25
CA PRO A 306 -36.59 4.26 42.37
C PRO A 306 -35.15 3.73 42.45
N THR A 307 -34.64 3.13 41.38
CA THR A 307 -33.24 2.73 41.31
C THR A 307 -32.38 3.94 40.90
N ASN A 308 -31.43 4.31 41.78
CA ASN A 308 -30.46 5.37 41.53
C ASN A 308 -29.57 5.02 40.33
N ALA A 309 -29.70 5.76 39.23
CA ALA A 309 -28.76 5.71 38.11
C ALA A 309 -27.60 6.68 38.35
N ARG A 310 -26.36 6.17 38.32
CA ARG A 310 -25.12 6.97 38.30
C ARG A 310 -25.09 7.88 37.06
N PRO A 311 -24.50 9.09 37.14
CA PRO A 311 -24.27 9.91 35.96
C PRO A 311 -23.14 9.28 35.14
N ARG A 312 -23.41 8.99 33.86
CA ARG A 312 -22.42 8.51 32.90
C ARG A 312 -21.83 9.72 32.19
N ASP A 313 -20.51 9.87 32.30
CA ASP A 313 -19.72 10.87 31.58
C ASP A 313 -20.00 10.80 30.08
N SER A 314 -20.39 11.94 29.52
CA SER A 314 -20.52 12.11 28.08
C SER A 314 -19.14 12.46 27.52
N ASN A 315 -18.52 11.50 26.83
CA ASN A 315 -17.45 11.80 25.90
C ASN A 315 -17.71 11.10 24.56
N ALA A 316 -17.63 11.93 23.52
CA ALA A 316 -17.57 11.63 22.10
C ALA A 316 -18.83 11.14 21.38
N GLY A 317 -19.14 11.87 20.31
CA GLY A 317 -19.09 11.25 18.99
C GLY A 317 -20.43 11.20 18.27
N LEU A 318 -20.50 11.94 17.17
CA LEU A 318 -21.56 11.84 16.17
C LEU A 318 -21.88 10.38 15.87
N SER A 319 -23.12 9.98 16.12
CA SER A 319 -23.68 8.74 15.58
C SER A 319 -24.68 9.13 14.51
N GLU A 320 -24.27 8.85 13.28
CA GLU A 320 -25.04 8.87 12.06
C GLU A 320 -26.38 8.13 12.24
N ALA A 321 -27.45 8.81 11.83
CA ALA A 321 -28.79 8.28 11.85
C ALA A 321 -28.94 7.21 10.77
N GLY A 322 -29.28 5.98 11.18
CA GLY A 322 -29.64 4.93 10.23
C GLY A 322 -29.98 3.62 10.93
N GLY A 323 -31.27 3.40 11.20
CA GLY A 323 -31.72 2.06 11.60
C GLY A 323 -33.12 2.02 12.18
N ASN A 324 -34.11 1.75 11.33
CA ASN A 324 -35.26 0.95 11.73
C ASN A 324 -35.86 0.21 10.53
N SER A 325 -35.76 -1.13 10.51
CA SER A 325 -36.93 -2.03 10.40
C SER A 325 -36.48 -3.49 10.27
N GLN A 326 -37.17 -4.33 11.05
CA GLN A 326 -37.02 -5.77 11.11
C GLN A 326 -37.68 -6.42 9.89
N ALA A 327 -37.04 -7.46 9.34
CA ALA A 327 -37.73 -8.59 8.74
C ALA A 327 -37.07 -9.89 9.22
N ARG A 328 -37.87 -10.78 9.80
CA ARG A 328 -37.50 -12.12 10.27
C ARG A 328 -37.51 -13.11 9.09
N ARG A 329 -36.50 -13.99 9.00
CA ARG A 329 -36.53 -15.46 8.69
C ARG A 329 -35.12 -15.98 8.33
N PRO A 330 -34.84 -17.31 8.39
CA PRO A 330 -34.43 -18.07 9.56
C PRO A 330 -32.97 -18.56 9.48
N THR A 331 -32.51 -19.13 10.59
CA THR A 331 -31.23 -19.79 10.86
C THR A 331 -30.69 -20.71 9.75
N ARG A 332 -29.45 -20.49 9.33
CA ARG A 332 -28.56 -21.49 8.73
C ARG A 332 -27.11 -21.21 9.14
N ASP A 333 -26.53 -22.23 9.77
CA ASP A 333 -25.14 -22.52 10.11
C ASP A 333 -24.12 -21.38 10.27
N SER A 334 -23.57 -21.33 11.48
CA SER A 334 -22.35 -20.67 11.88
C SER A 334 -21.19 -20.98 10.93
N LEU A 335 -20.81 -20.00 10.11
CA LEU A 335 -19.47 -19.92 9.53
C LEU A 335 -18.71 -18.77 10.19
N LEU A 336 -17.53 -19.12 10.69
CA LEU A 336 -16.54 -18.21 11.27
C LEU A 336 -16.22 -17.06 10.29
N PRO A 337 -15.92 -15.85 10.76
CA PRO A 337 -15.45 -14.79 9.87
C PRO A 337 -14.01 -15.12 9.45
N ALA A 338 -13.87 -15.84 8.33
CA ALA A 338 -12.62 -15.94 7.60
C ALA A 338 -12.39 -14.61 6.88
N THR A 339 -11.74 -13.66 7.56
CA THR A 339 -11.01 -12.62 6.85
C THR A 339 -9.96 -13.31 5.98
N PRO A 340 -9.92 -13.11 4.66
CA PRO A 340 -8.86 -13.66 3.84
C PRO A 340 -7.54 -13.03 4.33
N GLN A 341 -6.73 -13.81 5.04
CA GLN A 341 -5.32 -13.49 5.15
C GLN A 341 -4.74 -13.68 3.75
N SER A 342 -4.77 -12.61 2.97
CA SER A 342 -3.93 -12.48 1.79
C SER A 342 -2.49 -12.52 2.28
N THR A 343 -1.92 -13.72 2.36
CA THR A 343 -0.48 -13.91 2.32
C THR A 343 -0.04 -13.54 0.92
N LEU A 344 0.18 -12.25 0.67
CA LEU A 344 0.84 -11.79 -0.56
C LEU A 344 2.24 -12.42 -0.58
N PRO A 345 2.56 -13.31 -1.54
CA PRO A 345 3.92 -13.82 -1.69
C PRO A 345 4.70 -12.74 -2.44
N VAL A 346 5.34 -11.82 -1.70
CA VAL A 346 6.28 -10.87 -2.30
C VAL A 346 7.41 -10.58 -1.32
N ASP A 347 8.36 -11.50 -1.22
CA ASP A 347 9.71 -11.14 -0.76
C ASP A 347 10.34 -10.27 -1.86
N LEU A 348 10.08 -8.96 -1.79
CA LEU A 348 10.77 -7.98 -2.63
C LEU A 348 12.28 -8.11 -2.38
N SER A 349 13.07 -8.01 -3.44
CA SER A 349 14.53 -7.96 -3.29
C SER A 349 14.94 -6.76 -2.43
N ALA A 350 16.08 -6.82 -1.74
CA ALA A 350 16.56 -5.70 -0.92
C ALA A 350 16.74 -4.40 -1.74
N ALA A 351 17.04 -4.51 -3.04
CA ALA A 351 17.12 -3.38 -3.94
C ALA A 351 15.72 -2.78 -4.24
N ASP A 352 14.72 -3.63 -4.44
CA ASP A 352 13.35 -3.21 -4.73
C ASP A 352 12.67 -2.62 -3.49
N MET A 353 12.90 -3.20 -2.31
CA MET A 353 12.43 -2.62 -1.04
C MET A 353 12.93 -1.18 -0.85
N LEU A 354 14.21 -0.92 -1.14
CA LEU A 354 14.78 0.42 -1.08
C LEU A 354 14.20 1.35 -2.14
N ARG A 355 13.97 0.85 -3.36
CA ARG A 355 13.40 1.63 -4.47
C ARG A 355 11.96 2.05 -4.20
N PHE A 356 11.15 1.13 -3.69
CA PHE A 356 9.73 1.35 -3.41
C PHE A 356 9.47 1.93 -2.01
N GLY A 357 10.53 2.13 -1.20
CA GLY A 357 10.41 2.65 0.16
C GLY A 357 9.67 1.73 1.12
N VAL A 358 9.60 0.44 0.80
CA VAL A 358 8.95 -0.59 1.63
C VAL A 358 9.93 -0.99 2.73
N VAL A 359 9.51 -0.80 3.98
CA VAL A 359 10.26 -1.25 5.15
C VAL A 359 9.46 -2.35 5.83
N ALA A 360 9.95 -3.59 5.76
CA ALA A 360 9.42 -4.68 6.55
C ALA A 360 9.85 -4.47 8.02
N ASN A 361 8.99 -3.82 8.81
CA ASN A 361 9.23 -3.67 10.24
C ASN A 361 9.07 -5.04 10.92
N GLN A 362 10.07 -5.47 11.69
CA GLN A 362 9.97 -6.66 12.55
C GLN A 362 9.18 -6.39 13.84
N ASP A 363 8.91 -5.12 14.15
CA ASP A 363 8.14 -4.72 15.33
C ASP A 363 6.63 -4.80 15.05
N LYS A 364 5.87 -5.33 16.02
CA LYS A 364 4.41 -5.37 15.98
C LYS A 364 3.85 -3.95 15.85
N LEU A 365 3.46 -3.59 14.63
CA LEU A 365 2.75 -2.35 14.37
C LEU A 365 1.38 -2.37 15.07
N PRO A 366 0.89 -1.23 15.59
CA PRO A 366 -0.47 -1.13 16.08
C PRO A 366 -1.44 -1.51 14.94
N SER A 367 -2.52 -2.21 15.28
CA SER A 367 -3.51 -2.66 14.30
C SER A 367 -4.10 -1.46 13.55
N GLY A 368 -4.03 -1.50 12.21
CA GLY A 368 -4.60 -0.48 11.32
C GLY A 368 -3.59 0.14 10.35
N VAL A 369 -4.13 0.83 9.34
CA VAL A 369 -3.35 1.61 8.36
C VAL A 369 -3.12 3.01 8.95
N THR A 370 -1.87 3.47 8.95
CA THR A 370 -1.52 4.85 9.38
C THR A 370 -0.83 5.59 8.25
N PHE A 371 -1.27 6.82 7.99
CA PHE A 371 -0.65 7.66 6.97
C PHE A 371 0.63 8.30 7.50
N VAL A 372 1.55 8.61 6.58
CA VAL A 372 2.80 9.28 6.89
C VAL A 372 2.59 10.67 7.50
N SER A 373 1.58 11.40 7.00
CA SER A 373 1.16 12.69 7.56
C SER A 373 0.76 12.57 9.03
N ASP A 374 0.03 11.51 9.37
CA ASP A 374 -0.46 11.23 10.71
C ASP A 374 0.69 10.92 11.68
N ARG A 375 1.70 10.17 11.23
CA ARG A 375 2.93 9.90 12.00
C ARG A 375 3.79 11.14 12.26
N LEU A 376 3.70 12.18 11.43
CA LEU A 376 4.41 13.43 11.62
C LEU A 376 3.63 14.45 12.46
N ALA A 377 2.30 14.42 12.37
CA ALA A 377 1.41 15.35 13.05
C ALA A 377 1.11 14.93 14.49
N LYS A 378 0.73 13.67 14.73
CA LYS A 378 0.32 13.20 16.07
C LYS A 378 1.36 13.42 17.16
N PRO A 379 2.67 13.14 16.94
CA PRO A 379 3.67 13.35 17.99
C PRO A 379 3.83 14.82 18.39
N ARG A 380 3.43 15.77 17.55
CA ARG A 380 3.51 17.20 17.86
C ARG A 380 2.37 17.67 18.78
N ILE A 381 1.30 16.88 18.90
CA ILE A 381 0.10 17.24 19.65
C ILE A 381 0.06 16.43 20.96
N ALA A 382 0.27 17.12 22.08
CA ALA A 382 0.11 16.55 23.40
C ALA A 382 -1.33 16.73 23.92
N LYS A 383 -1.69 16.00 24.98
CA LYS A 383 -3.01 16.13 25.64
C LYS A 383 -3.24 17.51 26.25
N SER A 384 -2.18 18.24 26.57
CA SER A 384 -2.22 19.59 27.12
C SER A 384 -1.78 20.60 26.07
N THR A 385 -2.59 21.64 25.83
CA THR A 385 -2.29 22.73 24.89
C THR A 385 -0.95 23.40 25.21
N ILE A 386 -0.66 23.61 26.50
CA ILE A 386 0.61 24.20 26.96
C ILE A 386 1.81 23.31 26.62
N GLN A 387 1.65 21.97 26.69
CA GLN A 387 2.71 21.05 26.28
C GLN A 387 2.92 21.07 24.77
N THR A 388 1.84 21.14 23.99
CA THR A 388 1.89 21.28 22.52
C THR A 388 2.65 22.54 22.11
N GLU A 389 2.39 23.68 22.75
CA GLU A 389 3.12 24.93 22.50
C GLU A 389 4.60 24.83 22.88
N LYS A 390 4.93 24.18 24.01
CA LYS A 390 6.33 23.94 24.41
C LYS A 390 7.06 23.02 23.41
N ILE A 391 6.40 21.97 22.92
CA ILE A 391 6.93 21.09 21.87
C ILE A 391 7.19 21.90 20.60
N ALA A 392 6.22 22.71 20.17
CA ALA A 392 6.36 23.56 18.98
C ALA A 392 7.55 24.53 19.12
N ALA A 393 7.72 25.20 20.27
CA ALA A 393 8.82 26.10 20.53
C ALA A 393 10.19 25.40 20.51
N ILE A 394 10.28 24.19 21.08
CA ILE A 394 11.51 23.39 21.07
C ILE A 394 11.84 22.95 19.64
N LEU A 395 10.85 22.50 18.87
CA LEU A 395 11.04 22.09 17.47
C LEU A 395 11.46 23.27 16.58
N GLN A 396 10.88 24.44 16.80
CA GLN A 396 11.27 25.67 16.11
C GLN A 396 12.72 26.05 16.44
N HIS A 397 13.14 25.96 17.71
CA HIS A 397 14.53 26.20 18.10
C HIS A 397 15.49 25.14 17.54
N ALA A 398 15.04 23.90 17.39
CA ALA A 398 15.79 22.83 16.74
C ALA A 398 15.86 22.97 15.20
N GLY A 399 15.17 23.96 14.62
CA GLY A 399 15.14 24.20 13.18
C GLY A 399 14.31 23.19 12.40
N VAL A 400 13.38 22.47 13.05
CA VAL A 400 12.49 21.51 12.40
C VAL A 400 11.28 22.26 11.83
N PRO A 401 11.05 22.25 10.50
CA PRO A 401 9.89 22.89 9.90
C PRO A 401 8.57 22.34 10.44
N GLU A 402 7.52 23.18 10.46
CA GLU A 402 6.17 22.77 10.84
C GLU A 402 5.59 21.72 9.86
N LEU A 403 5.87 21.91 8.58
CA LEU A 403 5.52 21.00 7.49
C LEU A 403 6.80 20.39 6.91
N ILE A 404 6.89 19.06 6.91
CA ILE A 404 8.00 18.33 6.28
C ILE A 404 7.56 17.95 4.85
N PRO A 405 8.11 18.59 3.79
CA PRO A 405 7.60 18.45 2.43
C PRO A 405 7.90 17.07 1.79
N ILE A 406 8.95 16.37 2.24
CA ILE A 406 9.30 15.03 1.74
C ILE A 406 9.45 14.08 2.92
N ALA A 407 8.35 13.40 3.25
CA ALA A 407 8.31 12.44 4.33
C ALA A 407 8.73 11.04 3.84
N THR A 408 10.04 10.83 3.69
CA THR A 408 10.63 9.52 3.39
C THR A 408 10.80 8.69 4.67
N ALA A 409 10.90 7.35 4.54
CA ALA A 409 11.07 6.44 5.67
C ALA A 409 12.26 6.80 6.60
N LYS A 410 13.37 7.26 6.02
CA LYS A 410 14.55 7.72 6.79
C LYS A 410 14.29 9.02 7.56
N VAL A 411 13.48 9.92 6.99
CA VAL A 411 13.12 11.19 7.65
C VAL A 411 12.18 10.91 8.82
N LEU A 412 11.27 9.95 8.68
CA LEU A 412 10.39 9.52 9.76
C LEU A 412 11.15 8.94 10.95
N SER A 413 12.11 8.03 10.73
CA SER A 413 12.88 7.45 11.84
C SER A 413 13.74 8.48 12.58
N MET A 414 14.31 9.44 11.85
CA MET A 414 15.01 10.57 12.44
C MET A 414 14.07 11.50 13.22
N PHE A 415 12.87 11.76 12.69
CA PHE A 415 11.86 12.57 13.37
C PHE A 415 11.38 11.91 14.67
N GLU A 416 11.11 10.60 14.67
CA GLU A 416 10.77 9.84 15.88
C GLU A 416 11.89 9.94 16.93
N THR A 417 13.15 9.82 16.51
CA THR A 417 14.32 9.98 17.39
C THR A 417 14.40 11.39 18.00
N VAL A 418 14.11 12.43 17.20
CA VAL A 418 14.06 13.82 17.68
C VAL A 418 12.93 13.99 18.68
N MET A 419 11.73 13.47 18.39
CA MET A 419 10.58 13.56 19.29
C MET A 419 10.82 12.86 20.64
N MET A 420 11.50 11.70 20.64
CA MET A 420 11.92 11.04 21.90
C MET A 420 12.82 11.95 22.74
N LYS A 421 13.78 12.65 22.12
CA LYS A 421 14.65 13.60 22.82
C LYS A 421 13.90 14.83 23.32
N VAL A 422 12.96 15.37 22.53
CA VAL A 422 12.13 16.51 22.93
C VAL A 422 11.30 16.16 24.17
N ASN A 423 10.67 14.99 24.18
CA ASN A 423 9.92 14.52 25.35
C ASN A 423 10.84 14.34 26.57
N GLY A 424 12.03 13.76 26.40
CA GLY A 424 13.01 13.65 27.48
C GLY A 424 13.46 15.01 28.04
N ILE A 425 13.63 16.03 27.20
CA ILE A 425 13.96 17.39 27.65
C ILE A 425 12.80 18.01 28.45
N LEU A 426 11.55 17.77 28.03
CA LEU A 426 10.38 18.26 28.77
C LEU A 426 10.28 17.60 30.16
N ASP A 427 10.57 16.31 30.26
CA ASP A 427 10.58 15.59 31.54
C ASP A 427 11.71 16.09 32.46
N LEU A 428 12.92 16.31 31.91
CA LEU A 428 14.04 16.88 32.67
C LEU A 428 13.74 18.31 33.14
N ARG A 429 13.09 19.13 32.31
CA ARG A 429 12.67 20.47 32.70
C ARG A 429 11.65 20.42 33.84
N LYS A 430 10.69 19.51 33.76
CA LYS A 430 9.70 19.30 34.82
C LYS A 430 10.36 18.88 36.13
N LEU A 431 11.35 17.99 36.07
CA LEU A 431 12.12 17.57 37.25
C LEU A 431 12.93 18.74 37.82
N LYS A 432 13.60 19.51 36.96
CA LYS A 432 14.35 20.71 37.38
C LYS A 432 13.45 21.75 38.07
N GLU A 433 12.28 22.05 37.50
CA GLU A 433 11.31 22.99 38.10
C GLU A 433 10.84 22.50 39.48
N LYS A 434 10.69 21.17 39.65
CA LYS A 434 10.37 20.56 40.94
C LYS A 434 11.52 20.72 41.94
N ASP A 435 12.75 20.40 41.56
CA ASP A 435 13.92 20.50 42.44
C ASP A 435 14.18 21.96 42.85
N GLU A 436 14.03 22.92 41.93
CA GLU A 436 14.14 24.36 42.23
C GLU A 436 13.05 24.82 43.21
N GLN A 437 11.85 24.27 43.11
CA GLN A 437 10.77 24.57 44.04
C GLN A 437 11.03 23.97 45.42
N GLU A 438 11.56 22.74 45.50
CA GLU A 438 11.97 22.12 46.77
C GLU A 438 13.11 22.90 47.43
N MET A 439 14.11 23.34 46.66
CA MET A 439 15.19 24.20 47.16
C MET A 439 14.66 25.54 47.68
N ARG A 440 13.76 26.20 46.93
CA ARG A 440 13.15 27.46 47.37
C ARG A 440 12.35 27.31 48.67
N VAL A 441 11.65 26.19 48.84
CA VAL A 441 10.93 25.89 50.08
C VAL A 441 11.91 25.67 51.23
N ARG A 442 12.99 24.91 51.01
CA ARG A 442 14.04 24.66 52.03
C ARG A 442 14.76 25.94 52.45
N ASP A 443 15.07 26.82 51.51
CA ASP A 443 15.68 28.12 51.79
C ASP A 443 14.72 29.02 52.59
N ALA A 444 13.41 28.97 52.31
CA ALA A 444 12.39 29.70 53.07
C ALA A 444 12.19 29.14 54.49
N GLU A 445 12.31 27.81 54.68
CA GLU A 445 12.27 27.15 55.98
C GLU A 445 13.52 27.43 56.83
N ALA A 446 14.70 27.56 56.20
CA ALA A 446 15.96 27.87 56.88
C ALA A 446 16.15 29.36 57.23
N GLY A 447 15.31 30.24 56.66
CA GLY A 447 15.30 31.69 56.93
C GLY A 447 14.32 32.14 58.02
N GLN A 448 13.60 31.19 58.65
CA GLN A 448 12.85 31.36 59.90
C GLN A 448 13.65 30.79 61.06
#